data_AF-X2JGY5-F1
#
_entry.id   AF-X2JGY5-F1
#
_cell.length_a   1.000
_cell.length_b   1.000
_cell.length_c   1.000
_cell.angle_alpha   90.00
_cell.angle_beta   90.00
_cell.angle_gamma   90.00
#
_symmetry.space_group_name_H-M   'P 1'
#
loop_
_entity.id
_entity.type
_entity.pdbx_description
1 polymer ?
#
loop_
_entity_poly.entity_id
_entity_poly.type
_entity_poly.pdbx_seq_one_letter_code
_entity_poly.pdbx_strand_id
1 'polypeptide(L)'
;QDVHVMIFVGFGFLMTFLKRYSFGAVGFNFLIAAFGIQWALLMQGWFHSLKEDGKIHIGIEQLINADFCVAGCLIAYGAVLGKVSPVQLLVMTLFGVTLFAIEENIILSVLHARDAGGSMVIHTFGAYYGLSISWVLYRPNLDKSKHMNGSVYHSDVFAMIGTLFLWMFWP
;
A
#
# COMPACT_ATOMS: atom_id res chain seq x y z
N GLN A 1 14.50 -3.18 7.99
CA GLN A 1 14.68 -3.86 6.69
C GLN A 1 13.50 -4.80 6.43
N ASP A 2 12.99 -5.48 7.45
CA ASP A 2 11.86 -6.42 7.36
C ASP A 2 10.60 -5.79 6.76
N VAL A 3 10.19 -4.61 7.24
CA VAL A 3 9.04 -3.84 6.67
C VAL A 3 9.24 -3.59 5.17
N HIS A 4 10.44 -3.19 4.75
CA HIS A 4 10.74 -2.96 3.34
C HIS A 4 10.57 -4.25 2.50
N VAL A 5 10.96 -5.41 3.03
CA VAL A 5 10.72 -6.70 2.37
C VAL A 5 9.22 -7.02 2.31
N MET A 6 8.45 -6.70 3.35
CA MET A 6 6.98 -6.84 3.33
C MET A 6 6.35 -5.99 2.22
N ILE A 7 6.81 -4.75 2.01
CA ILE A 7 6.32 -3.84 0.96
C ILE A 7 6.62 -4.40 -0.44
N PHE A 8 7.88 -4.75 -0.70
CA PHE A 8 8.32 -5.07 -2.05
C PHE A 8 8.10 -6.53 -2.44
N VAL A 9 8.38 -7.46 -1.53
CA VAL A 9 8.25 -8.92 -1.75
C VAL A 9 6.94 -9.43 -1.21
N GLY A 10 6.58 -9.09 0.03
CA GLY A 10 5.37 -9.56 0.70
C GLY A 10 4.10 -9.25 -0.10
N PHE A 11 3.71 -7.99 -0.16
CA PHE A 11 2.57 -7.53 -0.96
C PHE A 11 2.74 -7.84 -2.44
N GLY A 12 3.94 -7.59 -2.98
CA GLY A 12 4.25 -7.77 -4.40
C GLY A 12 3.95 -9.18 -4.89
N PHE A 13 4.45 -10.21 -4.20
CA PHE A 13 4.19 -11.61 -4.55
C PHE A 13 2.81 -12.07 -4.12
N LEU A 14 2.27 -11.63 -2.97
CA LEU A 14 0.93 -12.02 -2.53
C LEU A 14 -0.13 -11.76 -3.60
N MET A 15 -0.03 -10.62 -4.29
CA MET A 15 -0.96 -10.22 -5.36
C MET A 15 -0.76 -10.96 -6.69
N THR A 16 0.25 -11.83 -6.82
CA THR A 16 0.52 -12.58 -8.06
C THR A 16 -0.41 -13.76 -8.30
N PHE A 17 -1.31 -14.07 -7.36
CA PHE A 17 -2.26 -15.20 -7.43
C PHE A 17 -3.13 -15.18 -8.70
N LEU A 18 -3.39 -14.00 -9.28
CA LEU A 18 -4.12 -13.86 -10.53
C LEU A 18 -3.33 -14.43 -11.72
N LYS A 19 -3.85 -15.51 -12.31
CA LYS A 19 -3.15 -16.37 -13.29
C LYS A 19 -2.58 -15.68 -14.54
N ARG A 20 -3.05 -14.50 -14.92
CA ARG A 20 -2.48 -13.69 -16.03
C ARG A 20 -2.25 -12.24 -15.66
N TYR A 21 -2.01 -11.96 -14.39
CA TYR A 21 -1.75 -10.61 -13.91
C TYR A 21 -0.49 -10.51 -13.04
N SER A 22 0.31 -11.58 -12.92
CA SER A 22 1.48 -11.61 -12.03
C SER A 22 2.50 -10.50 -12.33
N PHE A 23 2.74 -10.15 -13.60
CA PHE A 23 3.61 -9.02 -13.96
C PHE A 23 3.01 -7.66 -13.55
N GLY A 24 1.71 -7.47 -13.74
CA GLY A 24 1.01 -6.27 -13.28
C GLY A 24 0.97 -6.17 -11.76
N ALA A 25 0.77 -7.30 -11.06
CA ALA A 25 0.77 -7.38 -9.61
C ALA A 25 2.12 -6.90 -9.03
N VAL A 26 3.22 -7.59 -9.34
CA VAL A 26 4.53 -7.26 -8.78
C VAL A 26 5.10 -5.95 -9.35
N GLY A 27 4.92 -5.70 -10.66
CA GLY A 27 5.45 -4.52 -11.33
C GLY A 27 4.75 -3.23 -10.90
N PHE A 28 3.43 -3.25 -10.74
CA PHE A 28 2.72 -2.06 -10.25
C PHE A 28 2.83 -1.90 -8.74
N ASN A 29 2.98 -2.99 -7.97
CA ASN A 29 3.39 -2.90 -6.56
C ASN A 29 4.73 -2.16 -6.43
N PHE A 30 5.72 -2.53 -7.24
CA PHE A 30 7.01 -1.85 -7.29
C PHE A 30 6.88 -0.36 -7.61
N LEU A 31 6.04 -0.02 -8.61
CA LEU A 31 5.77 1.36 -8.99
C LEU A 31 5.12 2.18 -7.85
N ILE A 32 4.07 1.62 -7.22
CA ILE A 32 3.38 2.26 -6.09
C ILE A 32 4.35 2.50 -4.96
N ALA A 33 5.15 1.50 -4.59
CA ALA A 33 6.08 1.62 -3.47
C ALA A 33 7.21 2.61 -3.75
N ALA A 34 7.84 2.54 -4.93
CA ALA A 34 8.93 3.45 -5.29
C ALA A 34 8.49 4.92 -5.32
N PHE A 35 7.30 5.20 -5.86
CA PHE A 35 6.73 6.55 -5.85
C PHE A 35 6.22 6.97 -4.46
N GLY A 36 5.48 6.08 -3.81
CA GLY A 36 4.82 6.33 -2.54
C GLY A 36 5.79 6.63 -1.41
N ILE A 37 6.93 5.93 -1.31
CA ILE A 37 7.93 6.17 -0.26
C ILE A 37 8.48 7.60 -0.36
N GLN A 38 8.82 8.05 -1.58
CA GLN A 38 9.32 9.41 -1.80
C GLN A 38 8.28 10.46 -1.40
N TRP A 39 7.02 10.23 -1.77
CA TRP A 39 5.93 11.14 -1.43
C TRP A 39 5.59 11.11 0.07
N ALA A 40 5.66 9.95 0.71
CA ALA A 40 5.39 9.77 2.14
C ALA A 40 6.45 10.48 2.99
N LEU A 41 7.73 10.39 2.63
CA LEU A 41 8.81 11.14 3.30
C LEU A 41 8.56 12.65 3.30
N LEU A 42 7.98 13.19 2.23
CA LEU A 42 7.61 14.60 2.17
C LEU A 42 6.37 14.88 3.02
N MET A 43 5.30 14.11 2.82
CA MET A 43 4.01 14.31 3.50
C MET A 43 4.12 14.15 5.02
N GLN A 44 4.64 13.02 5.50
CA GLN A 44 4.87 12.79 6.94
C GLN A 44 5.95 13.73 7.47
N GLY A 45 6.95 14.07 6.64
CA GLY A 45 7.98 15.03 6.98
C GLY A 45 7.42 16.41 7.34
N TRP A 46 6.45 16.92 6.56
CA TRP A 46 5.79 18.20 6.84
C TRP A 46 4.96 18.21 8.13
N PHE A 47 4.39 17.06 8.55
CA PHE A 47 3.61 16.98 9.78
C PHE A 47 4.44 16.72 11.04
N HIS A 48 5.50 15.91 10.94
CA HIS A 48 6.19 15.38 12.13
C HIS A 48 7.69 15.70 12.21
N SER A 49 8.35 15.97 11.08
CA SER A 49 9.83 16.07 11.02
C SER A 49 10.34 17.44 10.57
N LEU A 50 9.47 18.44 10.44
CA LEU A 50 9.86 19.79 10.11
C LEU A 50 10.47 20.45 11.35
N LYS A 51 11.79 20.65 11.31
CA LYS A 51 12.51 21.36 12.37
C LYS A 51 12.43 22.88 12.18
N GLU A 52 12.91 23.61 13.18
CA GLU A 52 12.98 25.09 13.16
C GLU A 52 13.80 25.65 11.98
N ASP A 53 14.69 24.84 11.39
CA ASP A 53 15.45 25.20 10.19
C ASP A 53 14.68 25.03 8.86
N GLY A 54 13.41 24.61 8.94
CA GLY A 54 12.53 24.41 7.79
C GLY A 54 12.87 23.19 6.94
N LYS A 55 13.70 22.25 7.42
CA LYS A 55 14.13 21.07 6.67
C LYS A 55 13.55 19.78 7.23
N ILE A 56 13.19 18.88 6.31
CA ILE A 56 12.83 17.49 6.63
C ILE A 56 14.13 16.69 6.72
N HIS A 57 14.42 16.15 7.91
CA HIS A 57 15.58 15.30 8.14
C HIS A 57 15.17 13.83 7.97
N ILE A 58 15.79 13.14 7.02
CA ILE A 58 15.46 11.75 6.70
C ILE A 58 16.46 10.83 7.39
N GLY A 59 15.99 10.08 8.38
CA GLY A 59 16.69 8.99 9.03
C GLY A 59 16.01 7.64 8.79
N ILE A 60 16.48 6.60 9.49
CA ILE A 60 15.94 5.24 9.38
C ILE A 60 14.47 5.19 9.85
N GLU A 61 14.12 5.94 10.89
CA GLU A 61 12.74 6.02 11.39
C GLU A 61 11.78 6.58 10.34
N GLN A 62 12.15 7.67 9.66
CA GLN A 62 11.34 8.26 8.60
C GLN A 62 11.18 7.30 7.42
N LEU A 63 12.21 6.51 7.09
CA LEU A 63 12.12 5.48 6.06
C LEU A 63 11.15 4.36 6.44
N ILE A 64 11.16 3.91 7.70
CA ILE A 64 10.23 2.90 8.21
C ILE A 64 8.79 3.42 8.18
N ASN A 65 8.56 4.66 8.62
CA ASN A 65 7.23 5.28 8.59
C ASN A 65 6.71 5.48 7.16
N ALA A 66 7.60 5.82 6.22
CA ALA A 66 7.25 5.90 4.81
C ALA A 66 6.84 4.55 4.22
N ASP A 67 7.54 3.46 4.58
CA ASP A 67 7.13 2.09 4.22
C ASP A 67 5.75 1.74 4.80
N PHE A 68 5.47 2.09 6.07
CA PHE A 68 4.15 1.88 6.69
C PHE A 68 3.03 2.66 6.00
N CYS A 69 3.27 3.92 5.64
CA CYS A 69 2.33 4.74 4.86
C CYS A 69 2.00 4.07 3.51
N VAL A 70 3.02 3.59 2.81
CA VAL A 70 2.86 2.89 1.53
C VAL A 70 2.12 1.56 1.68
N ALA A 71 2.29 0.84 2.80
CA ALA A 71 1.54 -0.37 3.07
C ALA A 71 0.01 -0.14 2.95
N GLY A 72 -0.49 1.00 3.46
CA GLY A 72 -1.90 1.38 3.31
C GLY A 72 -2.33 1.50 1.84
N CYS A 73 -1.49 2.08 0.98
CA CYS A 73 -1.74 2.17 -0.46
C CYS A 73 -1.67 0.81 -1.17
N LEU A 74 -0.81 -0.11 -0.72
CA LEU A 74 -0.72 -1.48 -1.26
C LEU A 74 -1.93 -2.34 -0.84
N ILE A 75 -2.46 -2.14 0.36
CA ILE A 75 -3.74 -2.73 0.78
C ILE A 75 -4.87 -2.22 -0.14
N ALA A 76 -4.92 -0.90 -0.39
CA ALA A 76 -5.90 -0.31 -1.29
C ALA A 76 -5.75 -0.83 -2.73
N TYR A 77 -4.52 -1.06 -3.20
CA TYR A 77 -4.25 -1.68 -4.49
C TYR A 77 -4.88 -3.07 -4.59
N GLY A 78 -4.83 -3.88 -3.54
CA GLY A 78 -5.51 -5.18 -3.49
C GLY A 78 -7.00 -5.10 -3.85
N ALA A 79 -7.71 -4.05 -3.41
CA ALA A 79 -9.13 -3.86 -3.72
C ALA A 79 -9.39 -3.53 -5.21
N VAL A 80 -8.43 -2.91 -5.90
CA VAL A 80 -8.54 -2.49 -7.30
C VAL A 80 -7.67 -3.33 -8.26
N LEU A 81 -7.01 -4.37 -7.75
CA LEU A 81 -6.09 -5.25 -8.48
C LEU A 81 -6.73 -5.77 -9.79
N GLY A 82 -5.98 -5.69 -10.89
CA GLY A 82 -6.45 -6.13 -12.22
C GLY A 82 -7.46 -5.21 -12.90
N LYS A 83 -7.90 -4.11 -12.24
CA LYS A 83 -8.97 -3.23 -12.74
C LYS A 83 -8.52 -1.79 -13.00
N VAL A 84 -7.28 -1.43 -12.74
CA VAL A 84 -6.78 -0.04 -12.87
C VAL A 84 -5.43 0.00 -13.60
N SER A 85 -5.16 1.11 -14.29
CA SER A 85 -3.91 1.35 -15.02
C SER A 85 -2.79 1.82 -14.07
N PRO A 86 -1.51 1.71 -14.45
CA PRO A 86 -0.40 2.22 -13.63
C PRO A 86 -0.51 3.74 -13.37
N VAL A 87 -1.04 4.52 -14.31
CA VAL A 87 -1.28 5.96 -14.11
C VAL A 87 -2.36 6.20 -13.05
N GLN A 88 -3.45 5.42 -13.08
CA GLN A 88 -4.48 5.50 -12.04
C GLN A 88 -3.93 5.11 -10.67
N LEU A 89 -3.01 4.14 -10.61
CA LEU A 89 -2.34 3.75 -9.37
C LEU A 89 -1.42 4.85 -8.82
N LEU A 90 -0.70 5.58 -9.68
CA LEU A 90 0.09 6.74 -9.24
C LEU A 90 -0.80 7.85 -8.66
N VAL A 91 -1.93 8.15 -9.31
CA VAL A 91 -2.91 9.12 -8.80
C VAL A 91 -3.50 8.65 -7.46
N MET A 92 -3.89 7.38 -7.37
CA MET A 92 -4.39 6.78 -6.13
C MET A 92 -3.36 6.83 -5.00
N THR A 93 -2.08 6.62 -5.32
CA THR A 93 -0.98 6.66 -4.34
C THR A 93 -0.71 8.10 -3.87
N LEU A 94 -0.73 9.07 -4.79
CA LEU A 94 -0.54 10.49 -4.46
C LEU A 94 -1.58 10.96 -3.43
N PHE A 95 -2.86 10.69 -3.68
CA PHE A 95 -3.93 11.04 -2.74
C PHE A 95 -3.93 10.15 -1.50
N GLY A 96 -3.68 8.85 -1.65
CA GLY A 96 -3.68 7.89 -0.55
C GLY A 96 -2.64 8.21 0.51
N VAL A 97 -1.40 8.46 0.09
CA VAL A 97 -0.30 8.88 1.00
C VAL A 97 -0.59 10.23 1.65
N THR A 98 -1.17 11.18 0.91
CA THR A 98 -1.54 12.49 1.47
C THR A 98 -2.58 12.34 2.57
N LEU A 99 -3.63 11.57 2.31
CA LEU A 99 -4.71 11.30 3.27
C LEU A 99 -4.20 10.51 4.48
N PHE A 100 -3.35 9.51 4.25
CA PHE A 100 -2.69 8.76 5.32
C PHE A 100 -1.91 9.70 6.26
N ALA A 101 -1.06 10.58 5.73
CA ALA A 101 -0.27 11.48 6.58
C ALA A 101 -1.15 12.42 7.42
N ILE A 102 -2.27 12.87 6.85
CA ILE A 102 -3.26 13.70 7.56
C ILE A 102 -3.95 12.90 8.68
N GLU A 103 -4.47 11.71 8.37
CA GLU A 103 -5.20 10.91 9.36
C GLU A 103 -4.29 10.34 10.45
N GLU A 104 -3.05 9.95 10.11
CA GLU A 104 -2.02 9.56 11.07
C GLU A 104 -1.76 10.68 12.07
N ASN A 105 -1.56 11.91 11.59
CA ASN A 105 -1.38 13.07 12.47
C ASN A 105 -2.61 13.34 13.35
N ILE A 106 -3.82 13.23 12.80
CA ILE A 106 -5.05 13.40 13.60
C ILE A 106 -5.15 12.31 14.66
N ILE A 107 -4.99 11.05 14.30
CA ILE A 107 -5.22 9.90 15.19
C ILE A 107 -4.14 9.83 16.28
N LEU A 108 -2.87 10.00 15.92
CA LEU A 108 -1.76 9.82 16.86
C LEU A 108 -1.42 11.10 17.61
N SER A 109 -1.39 12.25 16.93
CA SER A 109 -0.92 13.51 17.52
C SER A 109 -2.03 14.35 18.14
N VAL A 110 -3.24 14.35 17.56
CA VAL A 110 -4.38 15.16 18.07
C VAL A 110 -5.27 14.35 19.01
N LEU A 111 -5.63 13.12 18.64
CA LEU A 111 -6.52 12.26 19.43
C LEU A 111 -5.77 11.39 20.45
N HIS A 112 -4.43 11.32 20.36
CA HIS A 112 -3.57 10.53 21.24
C HIS A 112 -3.95 9.04 21.33
N ALA A 113 -4.47 8.47 20.23
CA ALA A 113 -4.77 7.05 20.14
C ALA A 113 -3.49 6.20 20.10
N ARG A 114 -3.59 4.93 20.52
CA ARG A 114 -2.48 3.97 20.45
C ARG A 114 -2.73 2.98 19.33
N ASP A 115 -1.85 3.00 18.33
CA ASP A 115 -1.95 2.12 17.16
C ASP A 115 -0.58 1.68 16.64
N ALA A 116 0.25 1.10 17.51
CA ALA A 116 1.64 0.77 17.18
C ALA A 116 1.79 -0.18 15.97
N GLY A 117 0.83 -1.09 15.76
CA GLY A 117 0.81 -2.00 14.62
C GLY A 117 0.01 -1.48 13.41
N GLY A 118 -0.52 -0.26 13.47
CA GLY A 118 -1.27 0.34 12.36
C GLY A 118 -2.59 -0.34 12.03
N SER A 119 -3.27 -0.97 13.00
CA SER A 119 -4.56 -1.60 12.75
C SER A 119 -5.61 -0.59 12.25
N MET A 120 -5.57 0.64 12.76
CA MET A 120 -6.41 1.74 12.30
C MET A 120 -5.74 2.48 11.13
N VAL A 121 -4.56 3.07 11.35
CA VAL A 121 -3.95 4.01 10.40
C VAL A 121 -3.44 3.34 9.11
N ILE A 122 -3.05 2.06 9.17
CA ILE A 122 -2.59 1.32 7.98
C ILE A 122 -3.72 0.47 7.40
N HIS A 123 -4.19 -0.51 8.19
CA HIS A 123 -5.03 -1.58 7.67
C HIS A 123 -6.47 -1.13 7.43
N THR A 124 -7.08 -0.50 8.44
CA THR A 124 -8.46 0.01 8.34
C THR A 124 -8.54 1.09 7.27
N PHE A 125 -7.66 2.10 7.33
CA PHE A 125 -7.56 3.14 6.31
C PHE A 125 -7.40 2.55 4.90
N GLY A 126 -6.35 1.75 4.67
CA GLY A 126 -6.04 1.20 3.35
C GLY A 126 -7.16 0.35 2.77
N ALA A 127 -7.81 -0.47 3.61
CA ALA A 127 -8.93 -1.31 3.20
C ALA A 127 -10.15 -0.47 2.79
N TYR A 128 -10.60 0.46 3.63
CA TYR A 128 -11.78 1.28 3.32
C TYR A 128 -11.52 2.31 2.22
N TYR A 129 -10.30 2.84 2.11
CA TYR A 129 -9.89 3.68 0.99
C TYR A 129 -9.97 2.91 -0.34
N GLY A 130 -9.36 1.71 -0.41
CA GLY A 130 -9.41 0.85 -1.60
C GLY A 130 -10.82 0.39 -1.95
N LEU A 131 -11.63 0.00 -0.97
CA LEU A 131 -13.03 -0.41 -1.19
C LEU A 131 -13.87 0.75 -1.72
N SER A 132 -13.70 1.95 -1.17
CA SER A 132 -14.40 3.16 -1.64
C SER A 132 -14.08 3.46 -3.09
N ILE A 133 -12.81 3.36 -3.48
CA ILE A 133 -12.39 3.53 -4.88
C ILE A 133 -12.95 2.42 -5.76
N SER A 134 -12.87 1.16 -5.33
CA SER A 134 -13.42 0.03 -6.09
C SER A 134 -14.94 0.15 -6.28
N TRP A 135 -15.66 0.74 -5.32
CA TRP A 135 -17.09 1.01 -5.43
C TRP A 135 -17.38 2.12 -6.44
N VAL A 136 -16.66 3.24 -6.37
CA VAL A 136 -16.80 4.34 -7.34
C VAL A 136 -16.43 3.88 -8.77
N LEU A 137 -15.43 3.02 -8.90
CA LEU A 137 -14.99 2.42 -10.16
C LEU A 137 -15.78 1.16 -10.56
N TYR A 138 -17.01 0.99 -10.07
CA TYR A 138 -17.85 -0.14 -10.42
C TYR A 138 -17.94 -0.33 -11.94
N ARG A 139 -17.81 -1.59 -12.39
CA ARG A 139 -17.83 -1.97 -13.81
C ARG A 139 -19.02 -2.90 -14.06
N PRO A 140 -20.09 -2.48 -14.76
CA PRO A 140 -21.29 -3.30 -14.95
C PRO A 140 -21.05 -4.57 -15.79
N ASN A 141 -20.00 -4.59 -16.61
CA ASN A 141 -19.62 -5.71 -17.47
C ASN A 141 -18.38 -6.48 -16.97
N LEU A 142 -18.09 -6.43 -15.67
CA LEU A 142 -16.88 -7.08 -15.10
C LEU A 142 -16.91 -8.61 -15.25
N ASP A 143 -18.10 -9.19 -15.29
CA ASP A 143 -18.37 -10.61 -15.51
C ASP A 143 -17.73 -11.16 -16.80
N LYS A 144 -17.60 -10.35 -17.85
CA LYS A 144 -16.91 -10.71 -19.10
C LYS A 144 -15.45 -11.13 -18.86
N SER A 145 -14.83 -10.61 -17.81
CA SER A 145 -13.46 -10.95 -17.39
C SER A 145 -13.38 -11.95 -16.23
N LYS A 146 -14.52 -12.51 -15.76
CA LYS A 146 -14.55 -13.43 -14.61
C LYS A 146 -13.67 -14.66 -14.81
N HIS A 147 -13.58 -15.16 -16.04
CA HIS A 147 -12.70 -16.29 -16.40
C HIS A 147 -11.21 -16.00 -16.15
N MET A 148 -10.81 -14.73 -16.04
CA MET A 148 -9.45 -14.28 -15.72
C MET A 148 -9.24 -14.06 -14.22
N ASN A 149 -10.32 -13.86 -13.46
CA ASN A 149 -10.29 -13.64 -12.02
C ASN A 149 -10.22 -14.97 -11.26
N GLY A 150 -9.05 -15.62 -11.33
CA GLY A 150 -8.75 -16.86 -10.63
C GLY A 150 -7.27 -17.21 -10.73
N SER A 151 -6.86 -18.25 -10.03
CA SER A 151 -5.48 -18.70 -9.96
C SER A 151 -5.21 -19.94 -10.82
N VAL A 152 -3.93 -20.29 -10.90
CA VAL A 152 -3.41 -21.59 -11.36
C VAL A 152 -2.34 -22.03 -10.37
N TYR A 153 -1.99 -23.32 -10.36
CA TYR A 153 -1.05 -23.90 -9.39
C TYR A 153 0.21 -23.05 -9.17
N HIS A 154 0.90 -22.66 -10.24
CA HIS A 154 2.13 -21.88 -10.12
C HIS A 154 1.90 -20.45 -9.60
N SER A 155 0.76 -19.81 -9.94
CA SER A 155 0.49 -18.45 -9.44
C SER A 155 0.18 -18.46 -7.94
N ASP A 156 -0.45 -19.52 -7.43
CA ASP A 156 -0.65 -19.70 -5.98
C ASP A 156 0.66 -20.02 -5.25
N VAL A 157 1.55 -20.82 -5.85
CA VAL A 157 2.90 -21.05 -5.30
C VAL A 157 3.69 -19.74 -5.23
N PHE A 158 3.62 -18.87 -6.24
CA PHE A 158 4.22 -17.54 -6.19
C PHE A 158 3.57 -16.66 -5.11
N ALA A 159 2.24 -16.68 -4.98
CA ALA A 159 1.54 -15.94 -3.94
C ALA A 159 1.96 -16.36 -2.53
N MET A 160 2.25 -17.66 -2.32
CA MET A 160 2.75 -18.17 -1.04
C MET A 160 4.11 -17.59 -0.63
N ILE A 161 4.96 -17.17 -1.58
CA ILE A 161 6.18 -16.42 -1.26
C ILE A 161 5.79 -15.14 -0.51
N GLY A 162 4.87 -14.35 -1.08
CA GLY A 162 4.38 -13.13 -0.46
C GLY A 162 3.75 -13.38 0.92
N THR A 163 2.89 -14.39 1.03
CA THR A 163 2.26 -14.79 2.29
C THR A 163 3.28 -15.09 3.39
N LEU A 164 4.31 -15.89 3.09
CA LEU A 164 5.32 -16.29 4.08
C LEU A 164 6.19 -15.11 4.50
N PHE A 165 6.63 -14.25 3.58
CA PHE A 165 7.42 -13.07 3.92
C PHE A 165 6.62 -12.07 4.75
N LEU A 166 5.35 -11.86 4.43
CA LEU A 166 4.47 -11.05 5.28
C LEU A 166 4.34 -11.66 6.67
N TRP A 167 4.08 -12.96 6.77
CA TRP A 167 3.85 -13.62 8.05
C TRP A 167 5.09 -13.67 8.94
N MET A 168 6.26 -14.00 8.38
CA MET A 168 7.52 -14.11 9.12
C MET A 168 8.02 -12.76 9.63
N PHE A 169 7.77 -11.67 8.89
CA PHE A 169 8.21 -10.32 9.23
C PHE A 169 7.13 -9.44 9.85
N TRP A 170 5.96 -10.01 10.15
CA TRP A 170 4.88 -9.30 10.84
C TRP A 170 5.19 -8.94 12.30
N PRO A 171 5.82 -9.82 13.11
CA PRO A 171 6.19 -9.49 14.48
C PRO A 171 7.27 -8.39 14.57
#